data_AF-A0A9D0VE24-F1
#
_entry.id   AF-A0A9D0VE24-F1
#
_cell.length_a   1.000
_cell.length_b   1.000
_cell.length_c   1.000
_cell.angle_alpha   90.00
_cell.angle_beta   90.00
_cell.angle_gamma   90.00
#
_symmetry.space_group_name_H-M   'P 1'
#
loop_
_entity.id
_entity.type
_entity.pdbx_description
1 polymer ?
#
loop_
_entity_poly.entity_id
_entity_poly.type
_entity_poly.pdbx_seq_one_letter_code
_entity_poly.pdbx_strand_id
1 'polypeptide(L)'
;MSRIRRPWVGGSARLGLATSVAAVAAAVSYILQRLASAWVGEPAWTDVIASAHVPYLWRLALAGLHGATAGTVTGLGLDEVTAVRGLALLPRLLPPLALALAAAAILVP
;
A
#
# COMPACT_ATOMS: atom_id res chain seq x y z
N MET A 1 -6.80 -29.35 -28.43
CA MET A 1 -5.76 -28.55 -27.76
C MET A 1 -6.36 -27.21 -27.36
N SER A 2 -6.81 -27.07 -26.11
CA SER A 2 -7.46 -25.84 -25.64
C SER A 2 -6.42 -24.73 -25.55
N ARG A 3 -6.67 -23.62 -26.25
CA ARG A 3 -5.92 -22.39 -26.06
C ARG A 3 -6.27 -21.86 -24.68
N ILE A 4 -5.37 -22.06 -23.71
CA ILE A 4 -5.37 -21.29 -22.46
C ILE A 4 -5.23 -19.83 -22.89
N ARG A 5 -6.34 -19.09 -22.94
CA ARG A 5 -6.33 -17.64 -23.06
C ARG A 5 -5.60 -17.14 -21.82
N ARG A 6 -4.34 -16.72 -21.97
CA ARG A 6 -3.58 -16.06 -20.89
C ARG A 6 -4.36 -14.78 -20.53
N PRO A 7 -4.95 -14.65 -19.33
CA PRO A 7 -5.87 -13.54 -19.04
C PRO A 7 -5.15 -12.22 -18.69
N TRP A 8 -3.95 -11.99 -19.21
CA TRP A 8 -3.14 -10.80 -18.89
C TRP A 8 -2.57 -10.09 -20.13
N VAL A 9 -3.17 -10.29 -21.30
CA VAL A 9 -2.82 -9.51 -22.49
C VAL A 9 -3.63 -8.21 -22.46
N GLY A 10 -3.05 -7.14 -21.91
CA GLY A 10 -3.62 -5.79 -22.06
C GLY A 10 -3.07 -4.67 -21.17
N GLY A 11 -2.41 -4.96 -20.04
CA GLY A 11 -1.86 -3.94 -19.13
C GLY A 11 -0.33 -4.01 -19.03
N SER A 12 0.36 -2.88 -19.04
CA SER A 12 1.82 -2.83 -18.80
C SER A 12 2.16 -3.40 -17.42
N ALA A 13 3.10 -4.34 -17.36
CA ALA A 13 3.62 -4.89 -16.12
C ALA A 13 4.18 -3.80 -15.21
N ARG A 14 4.76 -2.73 -15.80
CA ARG A 14 5.19 -1.55 -15.05
C ARG A 14 4.03 -0.88 -14.32
N LEU A 15 2.88 -0.71 -14.98
CA LEU A 15 1.69 -0.13 -14.36
C LEU A 15 1.14 -1.05 -13.26
N GLY A 16 1.07 -2.36 -13.51
CA GLY A 16 0.62 -3.32 -12.51
C GLY A 16 1.52 -3.36 -11.27
N LEU A 17 2.84 -3.28 -11.46
CA LEU A 17 3.79 -3.22 -10.35
C LEU A 17 3.70 -1.87 -9.63
N ALA A 18 3.62 -0.77 -10.37
CA ALA A 18 3.51 0.58 -9.82
C ALA A 18 2.28 0.76 -8.93
N THR A 19 1.11 0.27 -9.37
CA THR A 19 -0.12 0.33 -8.56
C THR A 19 -0.02 -0.55 -7.32
N SER A 20 0.59 -1.72 -7.44
CA SER A 20 0.82 -2.63 -6.30
C SER A 20 1.77 -1.99 -5.28
N VAL A 21 2.87 -1.39 -5.73
CA VAL A 21 3.81 -0.67 -4.87
C VAL A 21 3.14 0.55 -4.23
N ALA A 22 2.33 1.30 -4.98
CA ALA A 22 1.59 2.44 -4.43
C ALA A 22 0.66 2.03 -3.29
N ALA A 23 -0.13 0.96 -3.49
CA ALA A 23 -1.03 0.43 -2.47
C ALA A 23 -0.26 -0.04 -1.22
N VAL A 24 0.83 -0.79 -1.41
CA VAL A 24 1.68 -1.26 -0.31
C VAL A 24 2.31 -0.09 0.45
N ALA A 25 2.90 0.87 -0.24
CA ALA A 25 3.55 2.03 0.37
C ALA A 25 2.54 2.90 1.14
N ALA A 26 1.34 3.11 0.59
CA ALA A 26 0.27 3.82 1.29
C ALA A 26 -0.16 3.08 2.56
N ALA A 27 -0.41 1.77 2.47
CA ALA A 27 -0.82 0.98 3.63
C ALA A 27 0.25 0.97 4.73
N VAL A 28 1.52 0.74 4.38
CA VAL A 28 2.65 0.78 5.31
C VAL A 28 2.78 2.16 5.94
N SER A 29 2.75 3.23 5.14
CA SER A 29 2.84 4.60 5.63
C SER A 29 1.74 4.92 6.64
N TYR A 30 0.50 4.53 6.34
CA TYR A 30 -0.63 4.75 7.23
C TYR A 30 -0.47 4.01 8.56
N ILE A 31 -0.08 2.74 8.52
CA ILE A 31 0.14 1.93 9.73
C ILE A 31 1.28 2.50 10.58
N LEU A 32 2.38 2.94 9.97
CA LEU A 32 3.48 3.58 10.69
C LEU A 32 3.05 4.90 11.35
N GLN A 33 2.27 5.73 10.66
CA GLN A 33 1.71 6.95 11.26
C GLN A 33 0.82 6.63 12.47
N ARG A 34 0.01 5.56 12.38
CA ARG A 34 -0.84 5.09 13.49
C ARG A 34 -0.02 4.58 14.67
N LEU A 35 0.99 3.74 14.42
CA LEU A 35 1.91 3.25 15.46
C LEU A 35 2.66 4.41 16.15
N ALA A 36 3.15 5.37 15.38
CA ALA A 36 3.82 6.56 15.92
C ALA A 36 2.87 7.39 16.78
N SER A 37 1.62 7.59 16.32
CA SER A 37 0.60 8.33 17.09
C SER A 37 0.25 7.64 18.41
N ALA A 38 0.13 6.31 18.39
CA ALA A 38 -0.10 5.51 19.59
C ALA A 38 1.04 5.65 20.60
N TRP A 39 2.28 5.69 20.11
CA TRP A 39 3.46 5.86 20.95
C TRP A 39 3.56 7.27 21.56
N VAL A 40 3.07 8.29 20.86
CA VAL A 40 3.03 9.69 21.32
C VAL A 40 1.82 9.96 22.25
N GLY A 41 0.89 9.00 22.38
CA GLY A 41 -0.25 9.11 23.29
C GLY A 41 -1.43 9.90 22.71
N GLU A 42 -1.63 9.86 21.39
CA GLU A 42 -2.81 10.46 20.78
C GLU A 42 -4.13 9.79 21.25
N PRO A 43 -5.24 10.55 21.27
CA PRO A 43 -6.57 10.01 21.53
C PRO A 43 -6.95 8.87 20.58
N ALA A 44 -7.80 7.96 21.06
CA ALA A 44 -8.30 6.84 20.26
C ALA A 44 -8.96 7.33 18.95
N TRP A 45 -8.89 6.53 17.89
CA TRP A 45 -9.40 6.98 16.58
C TRP A 45 -10.90 7.29 16.60
N THR A 46 -11.66 6.63 17.46
CA THR A 46 -13.10 6.90 17.65
C THR A 46 -13.34 8.33 18.12
N ASP A 47 -12.48 8.84 18.99
CA ASP A 47 -12.57 10.19 19.54
C ASP A 47 -12.09 11.23 18.52
N VAL A 48 -11.06 10.89 17.75
CA VAL A 48 -10.59 11.73 16.64
C VAL A 48 -11.65 11.84 15.55
N ILE A 49 -12.29 10.75 15.12
CA ILE A 49 -13.35 10.82 14.11
C ILE A 49 -14.57 11.61 14.64
N ALA A 50 -14.92 11.45 15.92
CA ALA A 50 -16.04 12.14 16.53
C ALA A 50 -15.80 13.66 16.71
N SER A 51 -14.56 14.10 16.91
CA SER A 51 -14.25 15.49 17.29
C SER A 51 -13.39 16.27 16.28
N ALA A 52 -12.60 15.60 15.45
CA ALA A 52 -11.67 16.22 14.51
C ALA A 52 -11.48 15.34 13.25
N HIS A 53 -12.20 15.66 12.17
CA HIS A 53 -12.02 14.97 10.88
C HIS A 53 -10.63 15.24 10.26
N VAL A 54 -9.96 16.31 10.70
CA VAL A 54 -8.73 16.83 10.11
C VAL A 54 -7.53 15.88 10.29
N PRO A 55 -7.21 15.34 11.48
CA PRO A 55 -6.06 14.45 11.64
C PRO A 55 -6.21 13.12 10.89
N TYR A 56 -7.42 12.56 10.83
CA TYR A 56 -7.68 11.33 10.07
C TYR A 56 -7.47 11.52 8.56
N LEU A 57 -8.12 12.54 7.97
CA LEU A 57 -8.00 12.82 6.55
C LEU A 57 -6.58 13.25 6.16
N TRP A 58 -5.88 13.95 7.06
CA TRP A 58 -4.47 14.32 6.85
C TRP A 58 -3.56 13.10 6.74
N ARG A 59 -3.71 12.10 7.62
CA ARG A 59 -2.93 10.85 7.54
C ARG A 59 -3.19 10.10 6.26
N LEU A 60 -4.46 10.04 5.84
CA LEU A 60 -4.84 9.36 4.61
C LEU A 60 -4.25 10.09 3.38
N ALA A 61 -4.28 11.43 3.37
CA ALA A 61 -3.69 12.23 2.30
C ALA A 61 -2.17 12.02 2.22
N LEU A 62 -1.46 12.03 3.37
CA LEU A 62 -0.02 11.75 3.42
C LEU A 62 0.32 10.33 2.97
N ALA A 63 -0.42 9.33 3.46
CA ALA A 63 -0.25 7.95 3.04
C ALA A 63 -0.47 7.79 1.53
N GLY A 64 -1.51 8.45 1.00
CA GLY A 64 -1.79 8.53 -0.44
C GLY A 64 -0.65 9.17 -1.22
N LEU A 65 -0.07 10.26 -0.72
CA LEU A 65 1.07 10.94 -1.35
C LEU A 65 2.32 10.05 -1.37
N HIS A 66 2.62 9.34 -0.27
CA HIS A 66 3.72 8.38 -0.24
C HIS A 66 3.50 7.23 -1.21
N GLY A 67 2.28 6.68 -1.26
CA GLY A 67 1.88 5.66 -2.22
C GLY A 67 2.03 6.12 -3.66
N ALA A 68 1.46 7.28 -3.99
CA ALA A 68 1.57 7.87 -5.32
C ALA A 68 3.04 8.09 -5.72
N THR A 69 3.85 8.65 -4.83
CA THR A 69 5.28 8.89 -5.08
C THR A 69 6.03 7.57 -5.34
N ALA A 70 5.85 6.57 -4.48
CA ALA A 70 6.49 5.26 -4.65
C ALA A 70 6.03 4.56 -5.93
N GLY A 71 4.74 4.64 -6.25
CA GLY A 71 4.17 4.11 -7.49
C GLY A 71 4.72 4.80 -8.73
N THR A 72 4.79 6.14 -8.73
CA THR A 72 5.35 6.92 -9.85
C THR A 72 6.83 6.62 -10.05
N VAL A 73 7.64 6.58 -8.99
CA VAL A 73 9.06 6.21 -9.06
C VAL A 73 9.22 4.81 -9.65
N THR A 74 8.42 3.85 -9.19
CA THR A 74 8.44 2.46 -9.70
C THR A 74 8.02 2.40 -11.17
N GLY A 75 6.92 3.07 -11.52
CA GLY A 75 6.35 3.05 -12.86
C GLY A 75 7.28 3.70 -13.89
N LEU A 76 7.92 4.82 -13.53
CA LEU A 76 8.85 5.54 -14.40
C LEU A 76 10.25 4.91 -14.42
N GLY A 77 10.73 4.39 -13.29
CA GLY A 77 12.11 3.96 -13.11
C GLY A 77 12.42 2.51 -13.53
N LEU A 78 11.42 1.64 -13.67
CA LEU A 78 11.64 0.24 -14.03
C LEU A 78 11.35 -0.05 -15.51
N ASP A 79 12.17 -0.93 -16.10
CA ASP A 79 11.86 -1.56 -17.37
C ASP A 79 10.80 -2.67 -17.22
N GLU A 80 10.23 -3.11 -18.35
CA GLU A 80 9.16 -4.10 -18.36
C GLU A 80 9.61 -5.49 -17.86
N VAL A 81 10.86 -5.88 -18.10
CA VAL A 81 11.38 -7.20 -17.68
C VAL A 81 11.53 -7.24 -16.16
N THR A 82 12.09 -6.17 -15.59
CA THR A 82 12.21 -6.00 -14.15
C THR A 82 10.83 -5.94 -13.50
N ALA A 83 9.86 -5.26 -14.12
CA ALA A 83 8.50 -5.19 -13.62
C ALA A 83 7.78 -6.55 -13.58
N VAL A 84 7.93 -7.37 -14.63
CA VAL A 84 7.40 -8.75 -14.67
C VAL A 84 7.98 -9.60 -13.54
N ARG A 85 9.29 -9.50 -13.30
CA ARG A 85 9.94 -10.23 -12.18
C ARG A 85 9.40 -9.79 -10.83
N GLY A 86 9.21 -8.49 -10.63
CA GLY A 86 8.61 -7.94 -9.41
C GLY A 86 7.17 -8.42 -9.19
N LEU A 87 6.34 -8.35 -10.22
CA LEU A 87 4.96 -8.84 -10.17
C LEU A 87 4.86 -10.33 -9.81
N ALA A 88 5.79 -11.15 -10.33
CA ALA A 88 5.82 -12.58 -10.03
C ALA A 88 6.10 -12.89 -8.55
N LEU A 89 6.71 -11.96 -7.81
CA LEU A 89 6.99 -12.11 -6.38
C LEU A 89 5.80 -11.67 -5.49
N LEU A 90 4.92 -10.80 -6.00
CA LEU A 90 3.80 -10.26 -5.21
C LEU A 90 2.91 -11.32 -4.55
N PRO A 91 2.50 -12.42 -5.21
CA PRO A 91 1.66 -13.44 -4.57
C PRO A 91 2.29 -14.09 -3.34
N ARG A 92 3.63 -14.09 -3.25
CA ARG A 92 4.36 -14.64 -2.10
C ARG A 92 4.60 -13.61 -1.00
N LEU A 93 4.78 -12.35 -1.37
CA LEU A 93 5.13 -11.27 -0.43
C LEU A 93 3.90 -10.55 0.14
N LEU A 94 2.82 -10.43 -0.63
CA LEU A 94 1.62 -9.71 -0.19
C LEU A 94 0.90 -10.37 0.98
N PRO A 95 0.68 -11.71 1.03
CA PRO A 95 -0.01 -12.32 2.17
C PRO A 95 0.67 -12.10 3.53
N PRO A 96 1.99 -12.38 3.70
CA PRO A 96 2.64 -12.15 4.99
C PRO A 96 2.70 -10.66 5.34
N LEU A 97 2.89 -9.78 4.34
CA LEU A 97 2.84 -8.34 4.56
C LEU A 97 1.46 -7.89 5.03
N ALA A 98 0.38 -8.34 4.37
CA ALA A 98 -0.98 -8.01 4.74
C ALA A 98 -1.30 -8.50 6.16
N LEU A 99 -0.85 -9.70 6.52
CA LEU A 99 -0.99 -10.23 7.88
C LEU A 99 -0.25 -9.36 8.90
N ALA A 100 0.99 -8.96 8.61
CA ALA A 100 1.77 -8.10 9.49
C ALA A 100 1.12 -6.71 9.67
N LEU A 101 0.62 -6.12 8.58
CA LEU A 101 -0.09 -4.83 8.64
C LEU A 101 -1.42 -4.93 9.39
N ALA A 102 -2.18 -6.02 9.19
CA ALA A 102 -3.41 -6.28 9.93
C ALA A 102 -3.14 -6.47 11.43
N ALA A 103 -2.12 -7.24 11.79
CA ALA A 103 -1.70 -7.42 13.18
C ALA A 103 -1.28 -6.08 13.81
N ALA A 104 -0.49 -5.27 13.09
CA ALA A 104 -0.11 -3.93 13.55
C ALA A 104 -1.31 -3.00 13.70
N ALA A 105 -2.30 -3.08 12.81
CA ALA A 105 -3.53 -2.29 12.91
C ALA A 105 -4.34 -2.63 14.16
N ILE A 106 -4.42 -3.92 14.54
CA ILE A 106 -5.10 -4.38 15.75
C ILE A 106 -4.41 -3.88 17.02
N LEU A 107 -3.08 -3.77 17.00
CA LEU A 107 -2.29 -3.30 18.15
C LEU A 107 -2.39 -1.79 18.39
N VAL A 108 -2.97 -1.03 17.45
CA VAL A 108 -3.13 0.43 17.58
C VAL A 108 -4.59 0.79 17.87
N PRO A 109 -4.92 1.21 19.10
CA PRO A 109 -6.28 1.52 19.52
C PRO A 109 -6.90 2.75 18.85
#